data_AF-A0A5N6JNH5-F1
#
_entry.id   AF-A0A5N6JNH5-F1
#
_cell.length_a   1.000
_cell.length_b   1.000
_cell.length_c   1.000
_cell.angle_alpha   90.00
_cell.angle_beta   90.00
_cell.angle_gamma   90.00
#
_symmetry.space_group_name_H-M   'P 1'
#
loop_
_entity.id
_entity.type
_entity.pdbx_description
1 polymer ?
#
loop_
_entity_poly.entity_id
_entity_poly.type
_entity_poly.pdbx_seq_one_letter_code
_entity_poly.pdbx_strand_id
1 'polypeptide(L)'
;MKLTTLSPALLLALSTTATATATTDPASACYTSPLPPLSTTSANITRSIPWGSPSFNLPNGTTCCSSLDEVRAGINDLNDQIIALLAQRAAYVREATRFKATLDSVDVPSRDMEVIDGAVEKAKGTTPRLPETVARGVFEAIIEANVPFEKCVWESY
;
A
#
# COMPACT_ATOMS: atom_id res chain seq x y z
N MET A 1 49.40 -25.08 -61.13
CA MET A 1 49.40 -24.24 -59.92
C MET A 1 48.14 -24.55 -59.13
N LYS A 2 48.28 -25.12 -57.93
CA LYS A 2 47.18 -25.36 -56.98
C LYS A 2 46.87 -24.06 -56.24
N LEU A 3 45.59 -23.73 -56.07
CA LEU A 3 45.14 -22.69 -55.14
C LEU A 3 44.02 -23.28 -54.27
N THR A 4 44.35 -23.47 -53.01
CA THR A 4 43.48 -23.81 -51.88
C THR A 4 43.39 -22.60 -50.96
N THR A 5 42.20 -22.12 -50.64
CA THR A 5 41.90 -21.19 -49.54
C THR A 5 40.43 -21.41 -49.13
N LEU A 6 40.12 -22.16 -48.06
CA LEU A 6 39.98 -21.80 -46.63
C LEU A 6 38.83 -20.80 -46.34
N SER A 7 37.71 -21.33 -45.82
CA SER A 7 36.60 -20.59 -45.19
C SER A 7 36.94 -20.14 -43.76
N PRO A 8 36.38 -19.03 -43.25
CA PRO A 8 36.49 -18.67 -41.85
C PRO A 8 35.36 -19.31 -41.02
N ALA A 9 35.73 -19.95 -39.91
CA ALA A 9 34.79 -20.44 -38.90
C ALA A 9 34.41 -19.30 -37.93
N LEU A 10 33.12 -19.00 -37.85
CA LEU A 10 32.52 -18.04 -36.93
C LEU A 10 32.37 -18.68 -35.54
N LEU A 11 33.16 -18.25 -34.56
CA LEU A 11 33.01 -18.65 -33.15
C LEU A 11 31.93 -17.78 -32.48
N LEU A 12 30.77 -18.35 -32.16
CA LEU A 12 29.81 -17.76 -31.24
C LEU A 12 30.23 -18.05 -29.79
N ALA A 13 30.51 -17.01 -29.02
CA ALA A 13 30.64 -17.10 -27.57
C ALA A 13 29.24 -17.16 -26.93
N LEU A 14 28.93 -18.25 -26.23
CA LEU A 14 27.74 -18.35 -25.39
C LEU A 14 28.01 -17.64 -24.05
N SER A 15 27.45 -16.44 -23.90
CA SER A 15 27.33 -15.78 -22.60
C SER A 15 26.18 -16.41 -21.82
N THR A 16 26.50 -17.17 -20.76
CA THR A 16 25.54 -17.71 -19.80
C THR A 16 25.10 -16.61 -18.83
N THR A 17 23.95 -16.00 -19.08
CA THR A 17 23.29 -15.17 -18.07
C THR A 17 22.73 -16.09 -16.99
N ALA A 18 23.37 -16.11 -15.82
CA ALA A 18 22.81 -16.70 -14.62
C ALA A 18 21.60 -15.86 -14.18
N THR A 19 20.39 -16.36 -14.42
CA THR A 19 19.16 -15.80 -13.85
C THR A 19 19.14 -16.09 -12.36
N ALA A 20 19.46 -15.09 -11.54
CA ALA A 20 19.15 -15.12 -10.12
C ALA A 20 17.63 -15.26 -9.96
N THR A 21 17.18 -16.38 -9.41
CA THR A 21 15.78 -16.58 -9.03
C THR A 21 15.43 -15.58 -7.94
N ALA A 22 14.75 -14.50 -8.32
CA ALA A 22 14.13 -13.58 -7.38
C ALA A 22 13.15 -14.39 -6.51
N THR A 23 13.44 -14.51 -5.22
CA THR A 23 12.52 -15.09 -4.25
C THR A 23 11.29 -14.20 -4.18
N THR A 24 10.19 -14.66 -4.78
CA THR A 24 8.89 -13.99 -4.70
C THR A 24 8.47 -13.86 -3.24
N ASP A 25 8.13 -12.64 -2.81
CA ASP A 25 7.56 -12.38 -1.48
C ASP A 25 6.33 -13.29 -1.28
N PRO A 26 6.34 -14.20 -0.28
CA PRO A 26 5.22 -15.11 -0.04
C PRO A 26 3.92 -14.38 0.34
N ALA A 27 4.01 -13.12 0.79
CA ALA A 27 2.85 -12.29 1.11
C ALA A 27 2.34 -11.47 -0.08
N SER A 28 2.92 -11.59 -1.28
CA SER A 28 2.55 -10.78 -2.45
C SER A 28 1.06 -10.82 -2.81
N ALA A 29 0.42 -11.99 -2.69
CA ALA A 29 -1.03 -12.15 -2.90
C ALA A 29 -1.90 -11.44 -1.84
N CYS A 30 -1.34 -11.10 -0.68
CA CYS A 30 -2.07 -10.42 0.41
C CYS A 30 -2.16 -8.90 0.22
N TYR A 31 -1.55 -8.33 -0.83
CA TYR A 31 -1.61 -6.90 -1.11
C TYR A 31 -2.76 -6.50 -2.05
N THR A 32 -3.50 -7.46 -2.60
CA THR A 32 -4.66 -7.21 -3.48
C THR A 32 -5.98 -7.19 -2.68
N SER A 33 -7.03 -6.64 -3.28
CA SER A 33 -8.40 -6.71 -2.75
C SER A 33 -9.33 -7.42 -3.75
N PRO A 34 -10.12 -8.45 -3.34
CA PRO A 34 -10.25 -8.97 -1.98
C PRO A 34 -9.03 -9.79 -1.52
N LEU A 35 -8.88 -9.96 -0.21
CA LEU A 35 -7.85 -10.84 0.36
C LEU A 35 -8.10 -12.32 -0.04
N PRO A 36 -7.04 -13.12 -0.20
CA PRO A 36 -7.18 -14.57 -0.37
C PRO A 36 -7.96 -15.17 0.81
N PRO A 37 -8.86 -16.15 0.57
CA PRO A 37 -9.58 -16.80 1.65
C PRO A 37 -8.59 -17.53 2.56
N LEU A 38 -8.85 -17.47 3.87
CA LEU A 38 -8.08 -18.28 4.82
C LEU A 38 -8.33 -19.76 4.53
N SER A 39 -7.27 -20.56 4.52
CA SER A 39 -7.38 -22.02 4.52
C SER A 39 -8.08 -22.42 5.81
N THR A 40 -9.37 -22.75 5.73
CA THR A 40 -10.20 -23.11 6.88
C THR A 40 -9.69 -24.38 7.54
N THR A 41 -8.74 -24.26 8.48
CA THR A 41 -8.31 -25.40 9.29
C THR A 41 -7.71 -24.93 10.63
N SER A 42 -8.44 -25.25 11.70
CA SER A 42 -7.98 -25.47 13.09
C SER A 42 -7.40 -24.31 13.91
N ALA A 43 -7.99 -24.10 15.10
CA ALA A 43 -7.59 -23.13 16.12
C ALA A 43 -6.21 -23.39 16.78
N ASN A 44 -5.42 -24.33 16.26
CA ASN A 44 -4.15 -24.78 16.82
C ASN A 44 -3.04 -24.96 15.75
N ILE A 45 -3.07 -24.20 14.65
CA ILE A 45 -1.92 -24.16 13.73
C ILE A 45 -0.79 -23.35 14.37
N THR A 46 0.29 -24.03 14.75
CA THR A 46 1.56 -23.41 15.12
C THR A 46 2.51 -23.41 13.92
N ARG A 47 3.05 -22.25 13.57
CA ARG A 47 4.16 -22.14 12.59
C ARG A 47 5.45 -21.77 13.31
N SER A 48 6.59 -22.14 12.73
CA SER A 48 7.86 -21.56 13.16
C SER A 48 7.84 -20.05 12.94
N ILE A 49 8.33 -19.28 13.91
CA ILE A 49 8.48 -17.83 13.77
C ILE A 49 9.72 -17.59 12.91
N PRO A 50 9.59 -16.94 11.74
CA PRO A 50 10.75 -16.55 10.95
C PRO A 50 11.43 -15.36 11.64
N TRP A 51 12.23 -15.62 12.69
CA TRP A 51 13.15 -14.63 13.24
C TRP A 51 14.45 -14.63 12.41
N GLY A 52 14.97 -13.44 12.10
CA GLY A 52 16.27 -13.27 11.46
C GLY A 52 16.30 -12.11 10.47
N SER A 53 17.12 -11.10 10.78
CA SER A 53 17.37 -9.86 10.03
C SER A 53 16.15 -8.92 9.88
N PRO A 54 16.37 -7.59 9.85
CA PRO A 54 15.32 -6.62 9.55
C PRO A 54 14.54 -7.00 8.28
N SER A 55 13.21 -6.93 8.34
CA SER A 55 12.34 -7.42 7.27
C SER A 55 12.00 -6.36 6.23
N PHE A 56 12.25 -5.07 6.51
CA PHE A 56 12.07 -4.01 5.53
C PHE A 56 12.95 -2.78 5.83
N ASN A 57 13.14 -1.96 4.79
CA ASN A 57 13.83 -0.69 4.90
C ASN A 57 12.83 0.40 5.26
N LEU A 58 13.18 1.21 6.27
CA LEU A 58 12.46 2.42 6.60
C LEU A 58 12.74 3.50 5.54
N PRO A 59 11.85 4.51 5.38
CA PRO A 59 12.05 5.60 4.43
C PRO A 59 13.35 6.39 4.62
N ASN A 60 13.91 6.39 5.83
CA ASN A 60 15.18 7.05 6.16
C ASN A 60 16.44 6.22 5.78
N GLY A 61 16.27 5.07 5.13
CA GLY A 61 17.36 4.18 4.72
C GLY A 61 17.90 3.26 5.82
N THR A 62 17.36 3.33 7.04
CA THR A 62 17.67 2.36 8.10
C THR A 62 16.80 1.12 7.96
N THR A 63 17.20 0.04 8.62
CA THR A 63 16.50 -1.24 8.57
C THR A 63 15.70 -1.45 9.86
N CYS A 64 14.45 -1.90 9.74
CA CYS A 64 13.60 -2.26 10.87
C CYS A 64 13.11 -3.71 10.73
N CYS A 65 12.93 -4.50 11.79
CA CYS A 65 13.17 -4.23 13.21
C CYS A 65 13.76 -5.49 13.86
N SER A 66 14.35 -5.37 15.04
CA SER A 66 14.95 -6.51 15.77
C SER A 66 14.01 -7.17 16.78
N SER A 67 12.91 -6.51 17.15
CA SER A 67 11.91 -7.00 18.10
C SER A 67 10.50 -6.54 17.76
N LEU A 68 9.49 -7.19 18.34
CA LEU A 68 8.08 -6.78 18.20
C LEU A 68 7.81 -5.42 18.85
N ASP A 69 8.55 -5.06 19.90
CA ASP A 69 8.38 -3.79 20.59
C ASP A 69 8.90 -2.63 19.74
N GLU A 70 10.00 -2.83 18.99
CA GLU A 70 10.46 -1.85 17.98
C GLU A 70 9.44 -1.67 16.84
N VAL A 71 8.83 -2.76 16.36
CA VAL A 71 7.75 -2.69 15.35
C VAL A 71 6.60 -1.84 15.88
N ARG A 72 6.17 -2.08 17.13
CA ARG A 72 5.08 -1.34 17.77
C ARG A 72 5.42 0.13 17.99
N ALA A 73 6.65 0.44 18.38
CA ALA A 73 7.10 1.82 18.52
C ALA A 73 7.01 2.57 17.18
N GLY A 74 7.51 1.98 16.09
CA GLY A 74 7.39 2.56 14.75
C GLY A 74 5.93 2.75 14.29
N ILE A 75 5.03 1.82 14.62
CA ILE A 75 3.60 1.97 14.36
C ILE A 75 3.01 3.12 15.19
N ASN A 76 3.37 3.27 16.46
CA ASN A 76 2.87 4.35 17.31
C ASN A 76 3.29 5.72 16.76
N ASP A 77 4.56 5.87 16.36
CA ASP A 77 5.06 7.11 15.76
C ASP A 77 4.32 7.46 14.45
N LEU A 78 3.95 6.45 13.66
CA LEU A 78 3.12 6.63 12.46
C LEU A 78 1.68 6.98 12.80
N ASN A 79 1.10 6.41 13.86
CA ASN A 79 -0.26 6.72 14.30
C ASN A 79 -0.40 8.20 14.67
N ASP A 80 0.58 8.76 15.38
CA ASP A 80 0.58 10.20 15.73
C ASP A 80 0.60 11.09 14.47
N GLN A 81 1.40 10.72 13.47
CA GLN A 81 1.43 11.41 12.18
C GLN A 81 0.12 11.28 11.40
N ILE A 82 -0.48 10.08 11.40
CA ILE A 82 -1.78 9.82 10.76
C ILE A 82 -2.86 10.68 11.42
N ILE A 83 -2.90 10.77 12.74
CA ILE A 83 -3.85 11.62 13.47
C ILE A 83 -3.68 13.10 13.07
N ALA A 84 -2.44 13.59 12.99
CA ALA A 84 -2.18 14.97 12.54
C ALA A 84 -2.67 15.22 11.10
N LEU A 85 -2.42 14.28 10.18
CA LEU A 85 -2.89 14.36 8.80
C LEU A 85 -4.42 14.28 8.69
N LEU A 86 -5.07 13.44 9.50
CA LEU A 86 -6.53 13.34 9.55
C LEU A 86 -7.16 14.63 10.08
N ALA A 87 -6.57 15.26 11.10
CA ALA A 87 -7.00 16.56 11.59
C ALA A 87 -6.90 17.64 10.50
N GLN A 88 -5.79 17.69 9.77
CA GLN A 88 -5.63 18.61 8.64
C GLN A 88 -6.64 18.33 7.53
N ARG A 89 -6.88 17.06 7.19
CA ARG A 89 -7.89 16.65 6.20
C ARG A 89 -9.30 17.09 6.63
N ALA A 90 -9.67 16.89 7.90
CA ALA A 90 -10.96 17.31 8.44
C ALA A 90 -11.12 18.85 8.40
N ALA A 91 -10.04 19.62 8.59
CA ALA A 91 -10.08 21.06 8.40
C ALA A 91 -10.42 21.47 6.96
N TYR A 92 -9.92 20.75 5.95
CA TYR A 92 -10.32 20.97 4.55
C TYR A 92 -11.79 20.60 4.30
N VAL A 93 -12.29 19.52 4.91
CA VAL A 93 -13.73 19.15 4.85
C VAL A 93 -14.58 20.26 5.47
N ARG A 94 -14.18 20.80 6.63
CA ARG A 94 -14.84 21.95 7.25
C ARG A 94 -14.82 23.18 6.33
N GLU A 95 -13.71 23.47 5.65
CA GLU A 95 -13.64 24.62 4.73
C GLU A 95 -14.51 24.39 3.48
N ALA A 96 -14.65 23.14 3.01
CA ALA A 96 -15.45 22.82 1.84
C ALA A 96 -16.93 23.22 2.01
N THR A 97 -17.47 23.20 3.24
CA THR A 97 -18.87 23.62 3.50
C THR A 97 -19.15 25.05 3.08
N ARG A 98 -18.16 25.94 3.13
CA ARG A 98 -18.28 27.36 2.71
C ARG A 98 -18.57 27.52 1.21
N PHE A 99 -18.35 26.47 0.42
CA PHE A 99 -18.60 26.41 -1.02
C PHE A 99 -19.85 25.60 -1.38
N LYS A 100 -20.54 25.00 -0.40
CA LYS A 100 -21.67 24.09 -0.59
C LYS A 100 -22.98 24.81 -0.25
N ALA A 101 -23.74 25.18 -1.27
CA ALA A 101 -24.97 25.97 -1.09
C ALA A 101 -26.18 25.15 -0.61
N THR A 102 -26.15 23.83 -0.80
CA THR A 102 -27.26 22.93 -0.44
C THR A 102 -26.74 21.72 0.32
N LEU A 103 -27.59 21.15 1.18
CA LEU A 103 -27.24 19.91 1.90
C LEU A 103 -26.91 18.75 0.95
N ASP A 104 -27.57 18.67 -0.21
CA ASP A 104 -27.28 17.68 -1.26
C ASP A 104 -25.87 17.81 -1.86
N SER A 105 -25.23 18.98 -1.73
CA SER A 105 -23.83 19.15 -2.15
C SER A 105 -22.82 18.70 -1.09
N VAL A 106 -23.27 18.33 0.12
CA VAL A 106 -22.42 17.79 1.20
C VAL A 106 -22.02 16.35 0.92
N ASP A 107 -23.00 15.50 0.61
CA ASP A 107 -22.84 14.07 0.41
C ASP A 107 -23.02 13.73 -1.07
N VAL A 108 -21.92 13.47 -1.77
CA VAL A 108 -21.90 13.27 -3.21
C VAL A 108 -21.31 11.88 -3.48
N PRO A 109 -22.14 10.83 -3.62
CA PRO A 109 -21.67 9.45 -3.67
C PRO A 109 -20.64 9.16 -4.78
N SER A 110 -20.76 9.83 -5.92
CA SER A 110 -19.78 9.70 -7.01
C SER A 110 -18.41 10.24 -6.63
N ARG A 111 -18.35 11.32 -5.85
CA ARG A 111 -17.10 11.90 -5.35
C ARG A 111 -16.49 11.03 -4.26
N ASP A 112 -17.31 10.44 -3.41
CA ASP A 112 -16.86 9.51 -2.37
C ASP A 112 -16.17 8.28 -2.98
N MET A 113 -16.80 7.69 -4.01
CA MET A 113 -16.22 6.59 -4.76
C MET A 113 -14.91 6.98 -5.45
N GLU A 114 -14.82 8.17 -6.04
CA GLU A 114 -13.58 8.67 -6.65
C GLU A 114 -12.43 8.75 -5.64
N VAL A 115 -12.73 9.18 -4.39
CA VAL A 115 -11.74 9.24 -3.31
C VAL A 115 -11.26 7.84 -2.91
N ILE A 116 -12.19 6.90 -2.75
CA ILE A 116 -11.88 5.52 -2.33
C ILE A 116 -11.08 4.79 -3.41
N ASP A 117 -11.55 4.81 -4.66
CA ASP A 117 -10.87 4.15 -5.78
C ASP A 117 -9.52 4.79 -6.07
N GLY A 118 -9.43 6.12 -5.96
CA GLY A 118 -8.16 6.84 -6.06
C GLY A 118 -7.16 6.43 -4.96
N ALA A 119 -7.61 6.12 -3.75
CA ALA A 119 -6.75 5.61 -2.69
C ALA A 119 -6.26 4.18 -2.99
N VAL A 120 -7.14 3.31 -3.50
CA VAL A 120 -6.78 1.94 -3.90
C VAL A 120 -5.77 1.92 -5.03
N GLU A 121 -5.94 2.76 -6.05
CA GLU A 121 -4.98 2.85 -7.15
C GLU A 121 -3.62 3.38 -6.68
N LYS A 122 -3.60 4.41 -5.83
CA LYS A 122 -2.34 4.93 -5.26
C LYS A 122 -1.64 3.91 -4.37
N ALA A 123 -2.38 3.07 -3.65
CA ALA A 123 -1.82 2.03 -2.78
C ALA A 123 -0.84 1.12 -3.53
N LYS A 124 -1.14 0.78 -4.79
CA LYS A 124 -0.31 -0.08 -5.65
C LYS A 124 1.09 0.48 -5.91
N GLY A 125 1.25 1.80 -5.90
CA GLY A 125 2.50 2.50 -6.20
C GLY A 125 3.31 2.94 -4.96
N THR A 126 2.83 2.64 -3.75
CA THR A 126 3.54 3.01 -2.52
C THR A 126 4.76 2.11 -2.26
N THR A 127 5.73 2.61 -1.51
CA THR A 127 6.93 1.86 -1.08
C THR A 127 7.17 2.11 0.41
N PRO A 128 6.97 1.10 1.29
CA PRO A 128 6.46 -0.24 1.01
C PRO A 128 5.03 -0.21 0.42
N ARG A 129 4.66 -1.25 -0.34
CA ARG A 129 3.32 -1.35 -0.94
C ARG A 129 2.27 -1.36 0.17
N LEU A 130 1.20 -0.60 0.01
CA LEU A 130 0.04 -0.59 0.90
C LEU A 130 -0.95 -1.67 0.43
N PRO A 131 -1.45 -2.57 1.30
CA PRO A 131 -2.49 -3.50 0.91
C PRO A 131 -3.75 -2.77 0.46
N GLU A 132 -4.27 -3.13 -0.72
CA GLU A 132 -5.45 -2.49 -1.32
C GLU A 132 -6.68 -2.57 -0.39
N THR A 133 -6.83 -3.68 0.35
CA THR A 133 -7.89 -3.84 1.35
C THR A 133 -7.80 -2.82 2.49
N VAL A 134 -6.60 -2.43 2.89
CA VAL A 134 -6.38 -1.44 3.96
C VAL A 134 -6.69 -0.04 3.40
N ALA A 135 -6.20 0.26 2.20
CA ALA A 135 -6.48 1.53 1.54
C ALA A 135 -7.99 1.77 1.39
N ARG A 136 -8.72 0.75 0.89
CA ARG A 136 -10.18 0.81 0.75
C ARG A 136 -10.87 1.03 2.09
N GLY A 137 -10.63 0.15 3.07
CA GLY A 137 -11.32 0.21 4.36
C GLY A 137 -11.05 1.50 5.15
N VAL A 138 -9.82 2.02 5.11
CA VAL A 138 -9.48 3.30 5.75
C VAL A 138 -10.22 4.46 5.09
N PHE A 139 -10.23 4.54 3.76
CA PHE A 139 -10.87 5.66 3.07
C PHE A 139 -12.40 5.59 3.10
N GLU A 140 -12.99 4.40 3.09
CA GLU A 140 -14.42 4.19 3.37
C GLU A 140 -14.78 4.72 4.75
N ALA A 141 -14.06 4.32 5.81
CA ALA A 141 -14.31 4.79 7.17
C ALA A 141 -14.09 6.30 7.33
N ILE A 142 -13.08 6.87 6.68
CA ILE A 142 -12.84 8.31 6.65
C ILE A 142 -14.02 9.04 6.02
N ILE A 143 -14.54 8.58 4.88
CA ILE A 143 -15.70 9.21 4.22
C ILE A 143 -16.93 9.09 5.11
N GLU A 144 -17.23 7.88 5.60
CA GLU A 144 -18.37 7.60 6.47
C GLU A 144 -18.39 8.49 7.72
N ALA A 145 -17.23 8.77 8.31
CA ALA A 145 -17.12 9.68 9.45
C ALA A 145 -17.19 11.17 9.06
N ASN A 146 -16.67 11.56 7.89
CA ASN A 146 -16.62 12.97 7.49
C ASN A 146 -17.96 13.50 6.98
N VAL A 147 -18.78 12.70 6.30
CA VAL A 147 -20.10 13.13 5.81
C VAL A 147 -20.99 13.67 6.95
N PRO A 148 -21.23 12.97 8.07
CA PRO A 148 -22.03 13.51 9.17
C PRO A 148 -21.36 14.71 9.87
N PHE A 149 -20.02 14.71 9.99
CA PHE A 149 -19.29 15.87 10.49
C PHE A 149 -19.52 17.10 9.60
N GLU A 150 -19.42 16.94 8.28
CA GLU A 150 -19.59 18.01 7.31
C GLU A 150 -21.03 18.52 7.28
N LYS A 151 -22.04 17.63 7.37
CA LYS A 151 -23.45 18.01 7.50
C LYS A 151 -23.67 18.85 8.77
N CYS A 152 -23.11 18.43 9.90
CA CYS A 152 -23.19 19.19 11.16
C CYS A 152 -22.55 20.58 11.06
N VAL A 153 -21.38 20.69 10.40
CA VAL A 153 -20.75 21.99 10.14
C VAL A 153 -21.61 22.85 9.21
N TRP A 154 -22.17 22.27 8.15
CA TRP A 154 -23.02 22.99 7.20
C TRP A 154 -24.26 23.57 7.88
N GLU A 155 -24.93 22.79 8.74
CA GLU A 155 -26.10 23.23 9.54
C GLU A 155 -25.78 24.27 10.61
N SER A 156 -24.50 24.49 10.93
CA SER A 156 -24.09 25.45 11.97
C SER A 156 -24.05 26.91 11.51
N TYR A 157 -24.29 27.16 10.22
CA TYR A 157 -24.38 28.50 9.61
C TYR A 157 -25.79 28.75 9.07
#